data_AF-U2L4Z3-F1
#
_entry.id   AF-U2L4Z3-F1
#
_cell.length_a   1.000
_cell.length_b   1.000
_cell.length_c   1.000
_cell.angle_alpha   90.00
_cell.angle_beta   90.00
_cell.angle_gamma   90.00
#
_symmetry.space_group_name_H-M   'P 1'
#
loop_
_entity.id
_entity.type
_entity.pdbx_description
1 polymer ?
#
loop_
_entity_poly.entity_id
_entity_poly.type
_entity_poly.pdbx_seq_one_letter_code
_entity_poly.pdbx_strand_id
1 'polypeptide(L)'
;MNEKECMFETMKSEILAILALPPSAGYTWKGTTTDLLEVINAVVMRYELIDDTGQCYTFGRLTHDICLRLNRREPHNPRAYLAKARLRKNLRRPPLMLRYEAALHHTASPLFNQIVKK
;
A
#
# COMPACT_ATOMS: atom_id res chain seq x y z
N MET A 1 10.13 18.09 11.17
CA MET A 1 9.22 17.01 10.73
C MET A 1 9.87 15.69 11.11
N ASN A 2 9.18 14.82 11.84
CA ASN A 2 9.70 13.52 12.28
C ASN A 2 9.91 12.60 11.06
N GLU A 3 11.01 11.85 10.99
CA GLU A 3 11.31 10.91 9.88
C GLU A 3 10.15 9.94 9.62
N LYS A 4 9.53 9.44 10.70
CA LYS A 4 8.36 8.55 10.59
C LYS A 4 7.15 9.23 9.96
N GLU A 5 6.95 10.51 10.24
CA GLU A 5 5.84 11.29 9.69
C GLU A 5 6.04 11.54 8.20
N CYS A 6 7.27 11.87 7.79
CA CYS A 6 7.64 11.98 6.39
C CYS A 6 7.42 10.67 5.62
N MET A 7 7.74 9.52 6.24
CA MET A 7 7.47 8.21 5.66
C MET A 7 5.97 7.97 5.42
N PHE A 8 5.12 8.23 6.41
CA PHE A 8 3.68 8.04 6.27
C PHE A 8 3.05 9.01 5.26
N GLU A 9 3.51 10.26 5.19
CA GLU A 9 3.08 11.20 4.15
C GLU A 9 3.49 10.70 2.76
N THR A 10 4.70 10.17 2.61
CA THR A 10 5.13 9.60 1.33
C THR A 10 4.27 8.41 0.94
N MET A 11 3.97 7.50 1.89
CA MET A 11 3.08 6.36 1.64
C MET A 11 1.70 6.82 1.18
N LYS A 12 1.14 7.85 1.83
CA LYS A 12 -0.14 8.45 1.46
C LYS A 12 -0.09 9.01 0.05
N SER A 13 0.93 9.82 -0.29
CA SER A 13 1.11 10.39 -1.62
C SER A 13 1.21 9.30 -2.69
N GLU A 14 1.95 8.22 -2.43
CA GLU A 14 2.03 7.08 -3.35
C GLU A 14 0.68 6.37 -3.48
N ILE A 15 -0.05 6.11 -2.39
CA ILE A 15 -1.39 5.51 -2.48
C ILE A 15 -2.34 6.38 -3.31
N LEU A 16 -2.33 7.69 -3.12
CA LEU A 16 -3.15 8.63 -3.90
C LEU A 16 -2.76 8.62 -5.39
N ALA A 17 -1.46 8.59 -5.69
CA ALA A 17 -1.01 8.50 -7.07
C ALA A 17 -1.39 7.15 -7.71
N ILE A 18 -1.41 6.04 -6.94
CA ILE A 18 -1.93 4.76 -7.44
C ILE A 18 -3.43 4.88 -7.72
N LEU A 19 -4.22 5.49 -6.83
CA LEU A 19 -5.66 5.73 -7.05
C LEU A 19 -5.95 6.61 -8.27
N ALA A 20 -5.02 7.47 -8.66
CA ALA A 20 -5.13 8.26 -9.88
C ALA A 20 -4.86 7.46 -11.17
N LEU A 21 -4.33 6.23 -11.08
CA LEU A 21 -4.09 5.39 -12.25
C LEU A 21 -5.41 4.90 -12.86
N PRO A 22 -5.55 4.87 -14.20
CA PRO A 22 -6.71 4.29 -14.83
C PRO A 22 -6.72 2.76 -14.62
N PRO A 23 -7.87 2.14 -14.24
CA PRO A 23 -7.97 0.68 -14.11
C PRO A 23 -7.57 -0.10 -15.37
N SER A 24 -7.79 0.49 -16.55
CA SER A 24 -7.48 -0.12 -17.86
C SER A 24 -6.04 0.10 -18.34
N ALA A 25 -5.21 0.82 -17.58
CA ALA A 25 -3.87 1.24 -18.04
C ALA A 25 -2.79 0.13 -18.01
N GLY A 26 -3.14 -1.09 -17.60
CA GLY A 26 -2.24 -2.24 -17.67
C GLY A 26 -1.13 -2.26 -16.61
N TYR A 27 -1.29 -1.52 -15.51
CA TYR A 27 -0.32 -1.54 -14.41
C TYR A 27 -0.40 -2.84 -13.61
N THR A 28 0.76 -3.31 -13.16
CA THR A 28 0.89 -4.54 -12.37
C THR A 28 1.83 -4.35 -11.18
N TRP A 29 1.44 -4.89 -10.03
CA TRP A 29 2.26 -4.87 -8.81
C TRP A 29 3.26 -6.02 -8.79
N LYS A 30 4.55 -5.77 -8.56
CA LYS A 30 5.63 -6.78 -8.43
C LYS A 30 5.87 -7.22 -6.98
N GLY A 31 5.49 -6.41 -6.00
CA GLY A 31 5.64 -6.72 -4.58
C GLY A 31 4.72 -7.85 -4.13
N THR A 32 4.77 -8.17 -2.83
CA THR A 32 3.88 -9.18 -2.25
C THR A 32 2.49 -8.60 -1.97
N THR A 33 1.48 -9.46 -1.91
CA THR A 33 0.13 -9.05 -1.46
C THR A 33 0.15 -8.55 -0.01
N THR A 34 0.93 -9.18 0.89
CA THR A 34 1.05 -8.69 2.27
C THR A 34 1.59 -7.27 2.31
N ASP A 35 2.64 -6.98 1.54
CA ASP A 35 3.26 -5.65 1.49
C ASP A 35 2.24 -4.59 1.08
N LEU A 36 1.49 -4.85 0.01
CA LEU A 36 0.44 -3.94 -0.46
C LEU A 36 -0.60 -3.68 0.64
N LEU A 37 -1.07 -4.72 1.32
CA LEU A 37 -2.06 -4.60 2.39
C LEU A 37 -1.51 -3.90 3.63
N GLU A 38 -0.22 -4.10 3.98
CA GLU A 38 0.42 -3.40 5.09
C GLU A 38 0.49 -1.89 4.84
N VAL A 39 0.81 -1.44 3.61
CA VAL A 39 0.76 -0.01 3.23
C VAL A 39 -0.66 0.53 3.36
N ILE A 40 -1.62 -0.16 2.73
CA ILE A 40 -3.02 0.28 2.69
C ILE A 40 -3.56 0.43 4.12
N ASN A 41 -3.26 -0.55 4.98
CA ASN A 41 -3.65 -0.49 6.39
C ASN A 41 -2.94 0.65 7.13
N ALA A 42 -1.66 0.88 6.88
CA ALA A 42 -0.91 1.98 7.49
C ALA A 42 -1.52 3.35 7.15
N VAL A 43 -1.86 3.58 5.88
CA VAL A 43 -2.45 4.83 5.42
C VAL A 43 -3.86 5.03 5.99
N VAL A 44 -4.74 4.03 5.91
CA VAL A 44 -6.13 4.13 6.42
C VAL A 44 -6.18 4.32 7.94
N MET A 45 -5.25 3.75 8.69
CA MET A 45 -5.20 3.93 10.15
C MET A 45 -4.67 5.31 10.57
N ARG A 46 -4.02 6.05 9.66
CA ARG A 46 -3.37 7.32 9.99
C ARG A 46 -4.05 8.53 9.35
N TYR A 47 -4.71 8.33 8.21
CA TYR A 47 -5.28 9.39 7.38
C TYR A 47 -6.71 9.07 6.98
N GLU A 48 -7.55 10.09 7.05
CA GLU A 48 -8.87 10.09 6.42
C GLU A 48 -8.67 10.44 4.93
N LEU A 49 -8.78 9.42 4.07
CA LEU A 49 -8.83 9.61 2.63
C LEU A 49 -10.28 9.60 2.19
N ILE A 50 -10.67 10.56 1.36
CA ILE A 50 -12.04 10.70 0.86
C ILE A 50 -12.09 10.18 -0.58
N ASP A 51 -13.10 9.38 -0.89
CA ASP A 51 -13.37 8.90 -2.25
C ASP A 51 -14.15 9.94 -3.07
N ASP A 52 -14.39 9.61 -4.35
CA ASP A 52 -15.13 10.46 -5.29
C ASP A 52 -16.61 10.67 -4.90
N THR A 53 -17.15 9.82 -4.02
CA THR A 53 -18.50 9.93 -3.48
C THR A 53 -18.58 10.74 -2.19
N GLY A 54 -17.45 11.26 -1.71
CA GLY A 54 -17.36 12.01 -0.46
C GLY A 54 -17.30 11.13 0.80
N GLN A 55 -17.08 9.82 0.65
CA GLN A 55 -17.00 8.88 1.77
C GLN A 55 -15.56 8.59 2.16
N CYS A 56 -15.32 8.37 3.46
CA CYS A 56 -14.00 7.95 3.93
C CYS A 56 -13.67 6.54 3.43
N TYR A 57 -12.48 6.37 2.85
CA TYR A 57 -11.94 5.09 2.47
C TYR A 57 -11.80 4.17 3.69
N THR A 58 -12.56 3.09 3.68
CA THR A 58 -12.31 1.95 4.57
C THR A 58 -11.15 1.12 4.02
N PHE A 59 -10.52 0.32 4.89
CA PHE A 59 -9.48 -0.62 4.47
C PHE A 59 -9.94 -1.55 3.33
N GLY A 60 -11.19 -2.02 3.38
CA GLY A 60 -11.74 -2.89 2.34
C GLY A 60 -11.91 -2.15 1.01
N ARG A 61 -12.52 -0.96 1.04
CA ARG A 61 -12.73 -0.16 -0.18
C ARG A 61 -11.42 0.25 -0.83
N LEU A 62 -10.44 0.69 -0.03
CA LEU A 62 -9.14 1.07 -0.56
C LEU A 62 -8.38 -0.14 -1.12
N THR A 63 -8.48 -1.30 -0.47
CA THR A 63 -7.91 -2.56 -0.99
C THR A 63 -8.49 -2.90 -2.35
N HIS A 64 -9.82 -2.85 -2.48
CA HIS A 64 -10.50 -3.12 -3.74
C HIS A 64 -10.00 -2.22 -4.88
N ASP A 65 -10.04 -0.90 -4.66
CA ASP A 65 -9.70 0.10 -5.67
C ASP A 65 -8.24 0.04 -6.12
N ILE A 66 -7.31 -0.22 -5.18
CA ILE A 66 -5.90 -0.40 -5.47
C ILE A 66 -5.66 -1.73 -6.21
N CYS A 67 -6.30 -2.83 -5.79
CA CYS A 67 -6.18 -4.11 -6.48
C CYS A 67 -6.67 -4.01 -7.93
N LEU A 68 -7.80 -3.32 -8.16
CA LEU A 68 -8.35 -3.08 -9.48
C LEU A 68 -7.36 -2.36 -10.40
N ARG A 69 -6.73 -1.27 -9.92
CA ARG A 69 -5.78 -0.47 -10.70
C ARG A 69 -4.45 -1.14 -10.97
N LEU A 70 -4.03 -2.03 -10.07
CA LEU A 70 -2.79 -2.80 -10.21
C LEU A 70 -2.99 -4.17 -10.85
N ASN A 71 -4.17 -4.41 -11.46
CA ASN A 71 -4.57 -5.66 -12.08
C ASN A 71 -4.24 -6.89 -11.21
N ARG A 72 -4.53 -6.76 -9.90
CA ARG A 72 -4.33 -7.79 -8.89
C ARG A 72 -5.67 -8.36 -8.47
N ARG A 73 -5.72 -9.67 -8.29
CA ARG A 73 -6.87 -10.32 -7.67
C ARG A 73 -6.98 -9.89 -6.21
N GLU A 74 -8.14 -9.36 -5.85
CA GLU A 74 -8.44 -9.01 -4.47
C GLU A 74 -8.42 -10.26 -3.57
N PRO A 75 -7.73 -10.23 -2.41
CA PRO A 75 -7.73 -11.35 -1.48
C PRO A 75 -9.11 -11.55 -0.85
N HIS A 76 -9.57 -12.80 -0.75
CA HIS A 76 -10.87 -13.10 -0.14
C HIS A 76 -10.97 -12.67 1.35
N ASN A 77 -9.86 -12.70 2.09
CA ASN A 77 -9.78 -12.20 3.46
C ASN A 77 -8.50 -11.36 3.66
N PRO A 78 -8.51 -10.06 3.31
CA PRO A 78 -7.33 -9.21 3.40
C PRO A 78 -6.83 -9.03 4.84
N ARG A 79 -7.73 -9.01 5.83
CA ARG A 79 -7.36 -8.87 7.25
C ARG A 79 -6.57 -10.07 7.78
N ALA A 80 -6.81 -11.28 7.26
CA ALA A 80 -6.02 -12.45 7.63
C ALA A 80 -4.54 -12.31 7.23
N TYR A 81 -4.23 -11.60 6.13
CA TYR A 81 -2.84 -11.33 5.75
C TYR A 81 -2.16 -10.42 6.78
N LEU A 82 -2.85 -9.39 7.25
CA LEU A 82 -2.35 -8.47 8.28
C LEU A 82 -2.15 -9.19 9.62
N ALA A 83 -3.12 -10.00 10.04
CA ALA A 83 -3.01 -10.80 11.27
C ALA A 83 -1.80 -11.74 11.20
N LYS A 84 -1.66 -12.45 10.08
CA LYS A 84 -0.49 -13.31 9.83
C LYS A 84 0.81 -12.52 9.80
N ALA A 85 0.83 -11.29 9.28
CA ALA A 85 2.02 -10.43 9.24
C ALA A 85 2.46 -9.99 10.65
N ARG A 86 1.51 -9.62 11.51
CA ARG A 86 1.75 -9.21 12.90
C ARG A 86 2.28 -10.35 13.77
N LEU A 87 1.82 -11.58 13.53
CA LEU A 87 2.19 -12.76 14.32
C LEU A 87 3.56 -13.39 13.94
N ARG A 88 4.30 -12.83 12.97
CA ARG A 88 5.53 -13.44 12.48
C ARG A 88 6.67 -13.26 13.49
N LYS A 89 6.96 -14.28 14.28
CA LYS A 89 8.05 -14.28 15.28
C LYS A 89 9.46 -14.58 14.75
N ASN A 90 9.67 -14.98 13.49
CA ASN A 90 11.00 -15.39 12.97
C ASN A 90 11.12 -15.20 11.44
N LEU A 91 11.20 -13.96 10.96
CA LEU A 91 11.21 -13.68 9.52
C LEU A 91 12.63 -13.50 8.96
N ARG A 92 12.94 -14.21 7.86
CA ARG A 92 14.09 -13.88 6.98
C ARG A 92 13.96 -12.50 6.30
N ARG A 93 12.77 -11.89 6.31
CA ARG A 93 12.48 -10.62 5.64
C ARG A 93 11.75 -9.65 6.59
N PRO A 94 12.27 -8.45 6.88
CA PRO A 94 11.68 -7.56 7.87
C PRO A 94 10.27 -7.05 7.47
N PRO A 95 9.45 -6.61 8.46
CA PRO A 95 8.17 -5.93 8.23
C PRO A 95 8.25 -4.85 7.15
N LEU A 96 7.14 -4.62 6.43
CA LEU A 96 7.11 -3.62 5.37
C LEU A 96 7.66 -2.27 5.82
N MET A 97 7.22 -1.76 6.98
CA MET A 97 7.59 -0.41 7.44
C MET A 97 9.12 -0.21 7.47
N LEU A 98 9.86 -1.19 8.00
CA LEU A 98 11.32 -1.14 8.06
C LEU A 98 11.96 -1.21 6.67
N ARG A 99 11.39 -2.00 5.76
CA ARG A 99 11.86 -2.07 4.37
C ARG A 99 11.56 -0.81 3.58
N TYR A 100 10.43 -0.18 3.86
CA TYR A 100 10.01 1.05 3.23
C TYR A 100 10.90 2.20 3.68
N GLU A 101 11.12 2.34 4.99
CA GLU A 101 12.03 3.31 5.59
C GLU A 101 13.44 3.17 4.98
N ALA A 102 13.98 1.95 4.93
CA ALA A 102 15.26 1.68 4.28
C ALA A 102 15.27 2.08 2.78
N ALA A 103 14.17 1.83 2.06
CA ALA A 103 14.05 2.17 0.65
C ALA A 103 13.98 3.68 0.40
N LEU A 104 13.43 4.47 1.32
CA LEU A 104 13.35 5.94 1.20
C LEU A 104 14.74 6.59 1.11
N HIS A 105 15.78 5.98 1.67
CA HIS A 105 17.15 6.46 1.53
C HIS A 105 17.71 6.32 0.10
N HIS A 106 17.03 5.55 -0.76
CA HIS A 106 17.49 5.25 -2.12
C HIS A 106 16.50 5.67 -3.20
N THR A 107 15.22 5.86 -2.88
CA THR A 107 14.18 6.27 -3.83
C THR A 107 13.10 7.11 -3.16
N ALA A 108 12.61 8.12 -3.86
CA ALA A 108 11.50 8.96 -3.40
C ALA A 108 10.13 8.26 -3.50
N SER A 109 10.04 7.13 -4.21
CA SER A 109 8.77 6.41 -4.41
C SER A 109 8.95 4.89 -4.30
N PRO A 110 9.16 4.36 -3.07
CA PRO A 110 9.36 2.94 -2.84
C PRO A 110 8.26 2.02 -3.39
N LEU A 111 6.99 2.43 -3.33
CA LEU A 111 5.87 1.59 -3.81
C LEU A 111 5.73 1.66 -5.30
N PHE A 112 5.83 2.85 -5.90
CA PHE A 112 5.74 3.01 -7.35
C PHE A 112 6.84 2.24 -8.08
N ASN A 113 8.03 2.11 -7.50
CA ASN A 113 9.08 1.27 -8.06
C ASN A 113 8.72 -0.23 -8.15
N GLN A 114 7.69 -0.67 -7.41
CA GLN A 114 7.14 -2.01 -7.51
C GLN A 114 6.01 -2.12 -8.55
N ILE A 115 5.63 -1.03 -9.23
CA ILE A 115 4.60 -1.03 -10.27
C ILE A 115 5.28 -1.06 -11.64
N VAL A 116 4.79 -1.92 -12.53
CA VAL A 116 5.20 -1.89 -13.94
C VAL A 116 4.01 -1.83 -14.88
N LYS A 117 4.18 -1.10 -15.97
CA LYS A 117 3.25 -1.09 -17.09
C LYS A 117 3.56 -2.28 -18.00
N LYS A 118 2.55 -3.09 -18.29
CA LYS A 118 2.63 -4.13 -19.32
C LYS A 118 2.33 -3.57 -20.70
#